data_AF-A0A5B8V5W6-F1
#
_entry.id   AF-A0A5B8V5W6-F1
#
_cell.length_a   1.000
_cell.length_b   1.000
_cell.length_c   1.000
_cell.angle_alpha   90.00
_cell.angle_beta   90.00
_cell.angle_gamma   90.00
#
_symmetry.space_group_name_H-M   'P 1'
#
loop_
_entity.id
_entity.type
_entity.pdbx_description
1 polymer ?
#
loop_
_entity_poly.entity_id
_entity_poly.type
_entity_poly.pdbx_seq_one_letter_code
_entity_poly.pdbx_strand_id
1 'polypeptide(L)'
;MNLKRYKYKKATILIAIAGLISVLCIQAKSWSVTEKPVVKKFNLEVYKSNDYLSAIYNDATAKVSISITKVSRHSRTTIWNKTFDALQLKQYPLSEDALFQRVVINNVFDSKEHLEIHSTVSYYANGGILEIEDGVLVSKGATDSTLIIPL
;
A
#
# COMPACT_ATOMS: atom_id res chain seq x y z
N MET A 1 -19.83 49.49 50.03
CA MET A 1 -19.77 48.56 48.89
C MET A 1 -20.27 47.18 49.35
N ASN A 2 -21.34 46.64 48.76
CA ASN A 2 -22.11 45.53 49.34
C ASN A 2 -21.53 44.16 48.94
N LEU A 3 -20.78 43.51 49.85
CA LEU A 3 -20.03 42.26 49.59
C LEU A 3 -20.92 41.11 49.07
N LYS A 4 -22.20 41.08 49.43
CA LYS A 4 -23.14 40.07 48.92
C LYS A 4 -23.36 40.23 47.41
N ARG A 5 -23.62 41.45 46.92
CA ARG A 5 -23.79 41.74 45.48
C ARG A 5 -22.55 41.39 44.64
N TYR A 6 -21.35 41.51 45.21
CA TYR A 6 -20.11 41.18 44.50
C TYR A 6 -19.91 39.66 44.31
N LYS A 7 -20.29 38.84 45.31
CA LYS A 7 -20.23 37.38 45.21
C LYS A 7 -21.20 36.83 44.16
N TYR A 8 -22.42 37.35 44.10
CA TYR A 8 -23.41 36.92 43.09
C TYR A 8 -22.99 37.28 41.66
N LYS A 9 -22.36 38.45 41.45
CA LYS A 9 -21.83 38.84 40.12
C LYS A 9 -20.67 37.96 39.65
N LYS A 10 -19.81 37.48 40.56
CA LYS A 10 -18.74 36.53 40.21
C LYS A 10 -19.28 35.14 39.86
N ALA A 11 -20.30 34.69 40.61
CA ALA A 11 -20.93 33.40 40.35
C ALA A 11 -21.63 33.35 38.98
N THR A 12 -22.34 34.42 38.59
CA THR A 12 -22.99 34.48 37.26
C THR A 12 -21.99 34.53 36.11
N ILE A 13 -20.84 35.19 36.26
CA ILE A 13 -19.78 35.22 35.24
C ILE A 13 -19.17 33.82 35.05
N LEU A 14 -18.92 33.08 36.14
CA LEU A 14 -18.35 31.72 36.06
C LEU A 14 -19.31 30.72 35.37
N ILE A 15 -20.61 30.83 35.65
CA ILE A 15 -21.64 29.98 35.00
C ILE A 15 -21.72 30.27 33.50
N ALA A 16 -21.65 31.55 33.10
CA ALA A 16 -21.66 31.94 31.69
C ALA A 16 -20.43 31.42 30.92
N ILE A 17 -19.24 31.44 31.55
CA ILE A 17 -18.01 30.92 30.94
C ILE A 17 -18.06 29.38 30.81
N ALA A 18 -18.55 28.67 31.84
CA ALA A 18 -18.71 27.22 31.78
C ALA A 18 -19.71 26.78 30.68
N GLY A 19 -20.79 27.55 30.46
CA GLY A 19 -21.72 27.32 29.36
C GLY A 19 -21.12 27.55 27.98
N LEU A 20 -20.21 28.53 27.83
CA LEU A 20 -19.52 28.79 26.57
C LEU A 20 -18.50 27.69 26.21
N ILE A 21 -17.78 27.17 27.21
CA ILE A 21 -16.80 26.08 27.01
C ILE A 21 -17.50 24.77 26.61
N SER A 22 -18.67 24.46 27.18
CA SER A 22 -19.40 23.23 26.84
C SER A 22 -19.91 23.23 25.40
N VAL A 23 -20.39 24.37 24.89
CA VAL A 23 -20.85 24.50 23.49
C VAL A 23 -19.70 24.30 22.49
N LEU A 24 -18.50 24.82 22.79
CA LEU A 24 -17.31 24.63 21.95
C LEU A 24 -16.81 23.17 21.94
N CYS A 25 -16.85 22.49 23.09
CA CYS A 25 -16.47 21.08 23.18
C CYS A 25 -17.44 20.14 22.42
N ILE A 26 -18.72 20.49 22.30
CA ILE A 26 -19.71 19.69 21.56
C ILE A 26 -19.49 19.82 20.04
N GLN A 27 -19.13 21.00 19.54
CA GLN A 27 -18.93 21.22 18.09
C GLN A 27 -17.68 20.48 17.55
N ALA A 28 -16.64 20.32 18.36
CA ALA A 28 -15.40 19.63 17.96
C ALA A 28 -15.57 18.12 17.66
N LYS A 29 -16.70 17.50 18.06
CA LYS A 29 -16.90 16.04 17.96
C LYS A 29 -17.55 15.55 16.66
N SER A 30 -17.90 16.45 15.72
CA SER A 30 -18.84 16.13 14.63
C SER A 30 -18.25 16.01 13.21
N TRP A 31 -16.93 16.11 13.02
CA TRP A 31 -16.30 15.99 11.68
C TRP A 31 -15.52 14.70 11.46
N SER A 32 -16.02 13.58 11.96
CA SER A 32 -15.54 12.27 11.50
C SER A 32 -16.16 11.98 10.14
N VAL A 33 -15.56 12.51 9.07
CA VAL A 33 -15.89 12.06 7.71
C VAL A 33 -15.46 10.61 7.61
N THR A 34 -16.44 9.69 7.61
CA THR A 34 -16.18 8.28 7.34
C THR A 34 -15.71 8.16 5.90
N GLU A 35 -14.41 7.92 5.73
CA GLU A 35 -13.83 7.64 4.43
C GLU A 35 -14.50 6.42 3.81
N LYS A 36 -14.83 6.52 2.51
CA LYS A 36 -15.33 5.38 1.75
C LYS A 36 -14.14 4.55 1.27
N PRO A 37 -14.18 3.21 1.42
CA PRO A 37 -13.14 2.36 0.87
C PRO A 37 -13.13 2.44 -0.66
N VAL A 38 -11.95 2.29 -1.24
CA VAL A 38 -11.74 2.24 -2.69
C VAL A 38 -11.29 0.84 -3.13
N VAL A 39 -11.48 0.57 -4.42
CA VAL A 39 -10.95 -0.61 -5.10
C VAL A 39 -9.70 -0.19 -5.86
N LYS A 40 -8.62 -0.93 -5.70
CA LYS A 40 -7.39 -0.75 -6.48
C LYS A 40 -7.16 -1.94 -7.40
N LYS A 41 -6.85 -1.67 -8.65
CA LYS A 41 -6.54 -2.67 -9.67
C LYS A 41 -5.10 -2.50 -10.12
N PHE A 42 -4.41 -3.63 -10.27
CA PHE A 42 -3.03 -3.67 -10.72
C PHE A 42 -2.89 -4.66 -11.87
N ASN A 43 -2.12 -4.30 -12.88
CA ASN A 43 -1.60 -5.25 -13.84
C ASN A 43 -0.12 -5.47 -13.49
N LEU A 44 0.21 -6.69 -13.09
CA LEU A 44 1.59 -7.12 -12.87
C LEU A 44 2.10 -7.66 -14.21
N GLU A 45 3.16 -7.04 -14.71
CA GLU A 45 3.83 -7.40 -15.95
C GLU A 45 5.24 -7.87 -15.60
N VAL A 46 5.45 -9.17 -15.73
CA VAL A 46 6.74 -9.79 -15.44
C VAL A 46 7.42 -10.03 -16.79
N TYR A 47 8.49 -9.28 -17.08
CA TYR A 47 9.15 -9.34 -18.39
C TYR A 47 10.66 -9.14 -18.29
N LYS A 48 11.37 -9.61 -19.31
CA LYS A 48 12.83 -9.58 -19.46
C LYS A 48 13.46 -8.18 -19.42
N SER A 49 14.49 -8.00 -18.60
CA SER A 49 15.33 -6.78 -18.58
C SER A 49 16.57 -6.85 -19.49
N ASN A 50 17.12 -8.04 -19.76
CA ASN A 50 18.40 -8.24 -20.45
C ASN A 50 18.34 -9.32 -21.53
N ASP A 51 19.19 -9.29 -22.57
CA ASP A 51 19.15 -10.27 -23.67
C ASP A 51 19.53 -11.73 -23.30
N TYR A 52 18.52 -12.56 -22.98
CA TYR A 52 18.66 -14.00 -22.68
C TYR A 52 18.84 -14.92 -23.89
N LEU A 53 19.15 -14.41 -25.09
CA LEU A 53 19.44 -15.24 -26.27
C LEU A 53 20.82 -15.91 -26.21
N SER A 54 21.70 -15.47 -25.31
CA SER A 54 23.04 -16.06 -25.14
C SER A 54 22.99 -17.49 -24.61
N ALA A 55 23.92 -18.33 -25.07
CA ALA A 55 24.02 -19.75 -24.69
C ALA A 55 24.20 -19.97 -23.18
N ILE A 56 24.73 -18.96 -22.45
CA ILE A 56 24.91 -19.02 -21.00
C ILE A 56 23.59 -19.12 -20.22
N TYR A 57 22.46 -18.78 -20.85
CA TYR A 57 21.13 -18.82 -20.25
C TYR A 57 20.30 -20.04 -20.68
N ASN A 58 20.87 -20.99 -21.43
CA ASN A 58 20.13 -22.18 -21.90
C ASN A 58 19.49 -22.98 -20.78
N ASP A 59 20.18 -23.08 -19.64
CA ASP A 59 19.72 -23.79 -18.45
C ASP A 59 19.34 -22.82 -17.31
N ALA A 60 19.28 -21.52 -17.60
CA ALA A 60 18.95 -20.51 -16.60
C ALA A 60 17.44 -20.44 -16.38
N THR A 61 17.03 -20.50 -15.12
CA THR A 61 15.63 -20.36 -14.73
C THR A 61 15.45 -19.19 -13.77
N ALA A 62 14.27 -18.59 -13.77
CA ALA A 62 13.88 -17.58 -12.80
C ALA A 62 12.57 -17.96 -12.12
N LYS A 63 12.52 -17.73 -10.82
CA LYS A 63 11.31 -17.89 -10.01
C LYS A 63 10.91 -16.53 -9.47
N VAL A 64 9.66 -16.14 -9.70
CA VAL A 64 9.14 -14.83 -9.27
C VAL A 64 8.13 -15.02 -8.17
N SER A 65 8.36 -14.38 -7.03
CA SER A 65 7.43 -14.32 -5.91
C SER A 65 7.01 -12.88 -5.68
N ILE A 66 5.71 -12.63 -5.62
CA ILE A 66 5.15 -11.29 -5.43
C ILE A 66 4.22 -11.35 -4.22
N SER A 67 4.30 -10.34 -3.37
CA SER A 67 3.37 -10.13 -2.27
C SER A 67 2.86 -8.70 -2.24
N ILE A 68 1.59 -8.52 -1.92
CA ILE A 68 0.98 -7.22 -1.70
C ILE A 68 0.60 -7.14 -0.23
N THR A 69 1.19 -6.16 0.44
CA THR A 69 0.98 -5.89 1.85
C THR A 69 0.15 -4.63 2.00
N LYS A 70 -0.94 -4.73 2.75
CA LYS A 70 -1.69 -3.57 3.21
C LYS A 70 -1.09 -3.08 4.52
N VAL A 71 -0.73 -1.80 4.55
CA VAL A 71 -0.07 -1.18 5.69
C VAL A 71 -0.97 -0.07 6.21
N SER A 72 -1.20 -0.08 7.51
CA SER A 72 -1.87 0.98 8.26
C SER A 72 -0.97 1.43 9.41
N ARG A 73 -1.39 2.46 10.15
CA ARG A 73 -0.63 2.96 11.32
C ARG A 73 -0.32 1.88 12.37
N HIS A 74 -1.17 0.85 12.50
CA HIS A 74 -1.08 -0.14 13.57
C HIS A 74 -0.98 -1.58 13.08
N SER A 75 -1.06 -1.81 11.77
CA SER A 75 -1.06 -3.16 11.22
C SER A 75 -0.35 -3.23 9.88
N ARG A 76 0.24 -4.38 9.62
CA ARG A 76 0.84 -4.76 8.35
C ARG A 76 0.33 -6.16 8.02
N THR A 77 -0.37 -6.32 6.90
CA THR A 77 -1.03 -7.57 6.55
C THR A 77 -0.84 -7.88 5.09
N THR A 78 -0.27 -9.05 4.78
CA THR A 78 -0.22 -9.57 3.41
C THR A 78 -1.64 -9.94 2.99
N ILE A 79 -2.14 -9.25 1.98
CA ILE A 79 -3.51 -9.40 1.47
C ILE A 79 -3.56 -10.17 0.15
N TRP A 80 -2.41 -10.35 -0.50
CA TRP A 80 -2.27 -11.14 -1.70
C TRP A 80 -0.83 -11.63 -1.83
N ASN A 81 -0.65 -12.84 -2.31
CA ASN A 81 0.65 -13.39 -2.66
C ASN A 81 0.51 -14.33 -3.86
N LYS A 82 1.54 -14.36 -4.71
CA LYS A 82 1.65 -15.34 -5.78
C LYS A 82 3.10 -15.62 -6.06
N THR A 83 3.41 -16.90 -6.20
CA THR A 83 4.68 -17.38 -6.73
C THR A 83 4.40 -18.02 -8.07
N PHE A 84 5.11 -17.57 -9.09
CA PHE A 84 5.13 -18.22 -10.40
C PHE A 84 6.13 -19.36 -10.36
N ASP A 85 5.80 -20.46 -11.04
CA ASP A 85 6.71 -21.58 -11.19
C ASP A 85 8.00 -21.14 -11.88
N ALA A 86 9.08 -21.90 -11.71
CA ALA A 86 10.36 -21.58 -12.33
C ALA A 86 10.21 -21.56 -13.85
N LEU A 87 10.54 -20.43 -14.47
CA LEU A 87 10.46 -20.20 -15.90
C LEU A 87 11.85 -20.29 -16.50
N GLN A 88 12.01 -20.95 -17.64
CA GLN A 88 13.26 -20.87 -18.39
C GLN A 88 13.39 -19.48 -19.01
N LEU A 89 14.48 -18.76 -18.72
CA LEU A 89 14.67 -17.39 -19.20
C LEU A 89 14.62 -17.28 -20.73
N LYS A 90 15.09 -18.33 -21.41
CA LYS A 90 15.09 -18.41 -22.88
C LYS A 90 13.69 -18.49 -23.50
N GLN A 91 12.67 -18.92 -22.75
CA GLN A 91 11.28 -18.97 -23.22
C GLN A 91 10.62 -17.59 -23.24
N TYR A 92 11.22 -16.60 -22.60
CA TYR A 92 10.72 -15.24 -22.51
C TYR A 92 11.77 -14.26 -23.07
N PRO A 93 12.18 -14.42 -24.35
CA PRO A 93 13.24 -13.61 -24.93
C PRO A 93 12.77 -12.19 -25.28
N LEU A 94 11.48 -11.90 -25.25
CA LEU A 94 10.94 -10.59 -25.64
C LEU A 94 9.88 -10.11 -24.64
N SER A 95 9.66 -8.81 -24.58
CA SER A 95 8.66 -8.19 -23.69
C SER A 95 7.22 -8.52 -24.09
N GLU A 96 6.99 -8.94 -25.33
CA GLU A 96 5.67 -9.38 -25.81
C GLU A 96 5.22 -10.72 -25.20
N ASP A 97 6.17 -11.52 -24.69
CA ASP A 97 5.91 -12.78 -24.01
C ASP A 97 5.68 -12.59 -22.49
N ALA A 98 5.55 -11.35 -22.01
CA ALA A 98 5.43 -11.04 -20.60
C ALA A 98 4.31 -11.83 -19.91
N LEU A 99 4.55 -12.26 -18.68
CA LEU A 99 3.49 -12.82 -17.86
C LEU A 99 2.64 -11.69 -17.30
N PHE A 100 1.37 -11.68 -17.68
CA PHE A 100 0.38 -10.73 -17.21
C PHE A 100 -0.47 -11.33 -16.09
N GLN A 101 -0.48 -10.67 -14.93
CA GLN A 101 -1.40 -11.00 -13.84
C GLN A 101 -2.16 -9.75 -13.40
N ARG A 102 -3.48 -9.75 -13.63
CA ARG A 102 -4.37 -8.74 -13.06
C ARG A 102 -4.69 -9.06 -11.60
N VAL A 103 -4.55 -8.09 -10.71
CA VAL A 103 -4.88 -8.19 -9.29
C VAL A 103 -5.90 -7.11 -8.92
N VAL A 104 -6.91 -7.48 -8.15
CA VAL A 104 -7.95 -6.56 -7.67
C VAL A 104 -7.99 -6.60 -6.16
N ILE A 105 -7.67 -5.48 -5.53
CA ILE A 105 -7.70 -5.31 -4.08
C ILE A 105 -8.88 -4.42 -3.72
N ASN A 106 -9.81 -4.99 -2.94
CA ASN A 106 -10.97 -4.25 -2.43
C ASN A 106 -10.68 -3.70 -1.04
N ASN A 107 -11.50 -2.73 -0.61
CA ASN A 107 -11.55 -2.24 0.76
C ASN A 107 -10.23 -1.59 1.25
N VAL A 108 -9.67 -0.69 0.42
CA VAL A 108 -8.50 0.13 0.77
C VAL A 108 -8.97 1.51 1.22
N PHE A 109 -8.51 1.96 2.39
CA PHE A 109 -8.81 3.28 2.94
C PHE A 109 -7.61 4.22 2.74
N ASP A 110 -7.55 4.87 1.59
CA ASP A 110 -6.42 5.67 1.09
C ASP A 110 -5.92 6.79 2.05
N SER A 111 -6.74 7.25 3.01
CA SER A 111 -6.31 8.22 4.02
C SER A 111 -5.57 7.60 5.20
N LYS A 112 -5.71 6.28 5.43
CA LYS A 112 -5.18 5.56 6.60
C LYS A 112 -4.30 4.38 6.24
N GLU A 113 -4.39 3.92 4.99
CA GLU A 113 -3.76 2.72 4.50
C GLU A 113 -3.03 3.02 3.18
N HIS A 114 -1.95 2.29 2.94
CA HIS A 114 -1.28 2.20 1.65
C HIS A 114 -0.97 0.75 1.33
N LEU A 115 -0.71 0.47 0.04
CA LEU A 115 -0.28 -0.85 -0.40
C LEU A 115 1.21 -0.81 -0.74
N GLU A 116 1.93 -1.82 -0.28
CA GLU A 116 3.32 -2.06 -0.66
C GLU A 116 3.38 -3.38 -1.41
N ILE A 117 4.01 -3.35 -2.58
CA ILE A 117 4.15 -4.50 -3.46
C ILE A 117 5.61 -4.89 -3.44
N HIS A 118 5.89 -6.08 -2.93
CA HIS A 118 7.22 -6.63 -2.79
C HIS A 118 7.37 -7.78 -3.77
N SER A 119 8.43 -7.77 -4.56
CA SER A 119 8.76 -8.84 -5.49
C SER A 119 10.16 -9.36 -5.23
N THR A 120 10.31 -10.68 -5.29
CA THR A 120 11.59 -11.38 -5.24
C THR A 120 11.73 -12.20 -6.50
N VAL A 121 12.82 -12.01 -7.23
CA VAL A 121 13.21 -12.81 -8.39
C VAL A 121 14.45 -13.60 -8.04
N SER A 122 14.32 -14.93 -8.00
CA SER A 122 15.45 -15.84 -7.78
C SER A 122 15.88 -16.44 -9.12
N TYR A 123 17.09 -16.11 -9.56
CA TYR A 123 17.74 -16.63 -10.76
C TYR A 123 18.61 -17.83 -10.42
N TYR A 124 18.46 -18.91 -11.17
CA TYR A 124 19.26 -20.12 -11.05
C TYR A 124 20.03 -20.31 -12.36
N ALA A 125 21.35 -20.21 -12.31
CA ALA A 125 22.22 -20.43 -13.46
C ALA A 125 23.53 -21.11 -13.03
N ASN A 126 23.92 -22.20 -13.70
CA ASN A 126 25.17 -22.92 -13.47
C ASN A 126 25.45 -23.28 -11.99
N GLY A 127 24.41 -23.62 -11.23
CA GLY A 127 24.50 -23.96 -9.80
C GLY A 127 24.60 -22.76 -8.85
N GLY A 128 24.63 -21.52 -9.37
CA GLY A 128 24.52 -20.29 -8.58
C GLY A 128 23.07 -19.84 -8.45
N ILE A 129 22.78 -19.14 -7.35
CA ILE A 129 21.50 -18.47 -7.10
C ILE A 129 21.78 -16.98 -6.93
N LEU A 130 21.08 -16.14 -7.69
CA LEU A 130 21.04 -14.70 -7.48
C LEU A 130 19.60 -14.31 -7.13
N GLU A 131 19.41 -13.62 -6.01
CA GLU A 131 18.09 -13.10 -5.62
C GLU A 131 18.09 -11.59 -5.73
N ILE A 132 17.06 -11.07 -6.39
CA ILE A 132 16.83 -9.63 -6.53
C ILE A 132 15.49 -9.34 -5.87
N GLU A 133 15.49 -8.39 -4.94
CA GLU A 133 14.29 -7.91 -4.27
C GLU A 133 14.00 -6.48 -4.72
N ASP A 134 12.72 -6.19 -4.95
CA ASP A 134 12.22 -4.85 -5.24
C ASP A 134 10.90 -4.58 -4.52
N GLY A 135 10.63 -3.30 -4.25
CA GLY A 135 9.51 -2.85 -3.46
C GLY A 135 8.92 -1.56 -4.00
N VAL A 136 7.64 -1.58 -4.37
CA VAL A 136 6.93 -0.40 -4.88
C VAL A 136 5.79 -0.01 -3.95
N LEU A 137 5.75 1.29 -3.62
CA LEU A 137 4.65 1.90 -2.89
C LEU A 137 3.54 2.31 -3.86
N VAL A 138 2.31 1.83 -3.64
CA VAL A 138 1.15 2.30 -4.39
C VAL A 138 0.70 3.63 -3.81
N SER A 139 0.79 4.68 -4.62
CA SER A 139 0.41 6.02 -4.21
C SER A 139 -1.09 6.14 -3.90
N LYS A 140 -1.40 7.10 -3.03
CA LYS A 140 -2.77 7.52 -2.76
C LYS A 140 -3.48 7.95 -4.04
N GLY A 141 -4.74 7.57 -4.22
CA GLY A 141 -5.55 7.89 -5.40
C GLY A 141 -5.29 7.01 -6.63
N ALA A 142 -4.25 6.18 -6.62
CA ALA A 142 -4.02 5.20 -7.70
C ALA A 142 -5.14 4.14 -7.69
N THR A 143 -5.81 3.96 -8.83
CA THR A 143 -6.95 3.04 -9.00
C THR A 143 -6.70 1.99 -10.09
N ASP A 144 -5.87 2.32 -11.08
CA ASP A 144 -5.38 1.41 -12.11
C ASP A 144 -3.88 1.70 -12.29
N SER A 145 -3.04 0.70 -12.10
CA SER A 145 -1.58 0.87 -12.18
C SER A 145 -0.92 -0.36 -12.76
N THR A 146 0.06 -0.13 -13.63
CA THR A 146 0.88 -1.20 -14.22
C THR A 146 2.20 -1.25 -13.46
N LEU A 147 2.57 -2.45 -13.02
CA LEU A 147 3.80 -2.70 -12.30
C LEU A 147 4.67 -3.64 -13.11
N ILE A 148 5.86 -3.15 -13.38
CA ILE A 148 6.88 -3.82 -14.16
C ILE A 148 7.80 -4.53 -13.19
N ILE A 149 7.94 -5.84 -13.36
CA ILE A 149 8.86 -6.67 -12.58
C ILE A 149 9.90 -7.21 -13.54
N PRO A 150 11.14 -6.70 -13.50
CA PRO A 150 12.19 -7.15 -14.40
C PRO A 150 12.64 -8.58 -14.06
N LEU A 151 12.51 -9.45 -15.05
CA LEU A 151 13.17 -10.75 -15.17
C LEU A 151 14.54 -10.63 -15.81
#